data_AF-A0A0A8WP04-F1
#
_entry.id   AF-A0A0A8WP04-F1
#
_cell.length_a   1.000
_cell.length_b   1.000
_cell.length_c   1.000
_cell.angle_alpha   90.00
_cell.angle_beta   90.00
_cell.angle_gamma   90.00
#
_symmetry.space_group_name_H-M   'P 1'
#
loop_
_entity.id
_entity.type
_entity.pdbx_description
1 polymer ?
#
loop_
_entity_poly.entity_id
_entity_poly.type
_entity_poly.pdbx_seq_one_letter_code
_entity_poly.pdbx_strand_id
1 'polypeptide(L)'
;MDTEILFHSIPTTGYLRLSQIIGTLAASPRKKTANTDNDADGKSGRKTEAPFYPPLIPVSKSTWWAGVKSGRYPAPVHHLGQRITAWKAEDIRSFIERSSEK
;
A
#
# COMPACT_ATOMS: atom_id res chain seq x y z
N MET A 1 -26.13 -1.67 8.56
CA MET A 1 -25.49 -1.60 7.23
C MET A 1 -24.01 -1.57 7.48
N ASP A 2 -23.45 -2.76 7.47
CA ASP A 2 -22.32 -3.14 8.31
C ASP A 2 -21.00 -2.60 7.76
N THR A 3 -20.37 -1.73 8.54
CA THR A 3 -18.97 -1.33 8.43
C THR A 3 -17.99 -2.51 8.50
N GLU A 4 -18.48 -3.73 8.71
CA GLU A 4 -17.75 -5.00 8.78
C GLU A 4 -17.23 -5.50 7.41
N ILE A 5 -17.74 -5.02 6.27
CA ILE A 5 -17.39 -5.61 4.95
C ILE A 5 -16.09 -5.05 4.34
N LEU A 6 -15.50 -3.99 4.91
CA LEU A 6 -14.21 -3.44 4.46
C LEU A 6 -13.02 -3.70 5.42
N PHE A 7 -13.25 -4.29 6.60
CA PHE A 7 -12.18 -4.64 7.57
C PHE A 7 -11.55 -6.03 7.36
N HIS A 8 -11.87 -6.69 6.24
CA HIS A 8 -11.24 -7.93 5.78
C HIS A 8 -9.85 -7.60 5.19
N SER A 9 -8.67 -7.91 5.73
CA SER A 9 -8.23 -8.75 6.84
C SER A 9 -6.83 -8.21 7.22
N ILE A 10 -6.72 -7.30 8.20
CA ILE A 10 -5.41 -7.10 8.82
C ILE A 10 -5.15 -8.39 9.62
N PRO A 11 -4.12 -9.20 9.30
CA PRO A 11 -3.87 -10.43 10.05
C PRO A 11 -3.61 -10.07 11.51
N THR A 12 -4.04 -10.91 12.47
CA THR A 12 -3.86 -10.64 13.91
C THR A 12 -2.40 -10.40 14.26
N THR A 13 -1.50 -11.08 13.55
CA THR A 13 -0.04 -10.93 13.69
C THR A 13 0.64 -10.97 12.32
N GLY A 14 1.95 -10.77 12.29
CA GLY A 14 2.78 -10.78 11.09
C GLY A 14 3.09 -9.39 10.55
N TYR A 15 3.20 -9.26 9.24
CA TYR A 15 3.77 -8.08 8.59
C TYR A 15 2.96 -7.60 7.39
N LEU A 16 2.84 -6.28 7.26
CA LEU A 16 2.23 -5.59 6.14
C LEU A 16 3.28 -4.86 5.30
N ARG A 17 3.08 -4.89 3.99
CA ARG A 17 3.82 -4.05 3.03
C ARG A 17 3.13 -2.69 2.89
N LEU A 18 3.91 -1.70 2.46
CA LEU A 18 3.38 -0.35 2.21
C LEU A 18 2.12 -0.37 1.32
N SER A 19 2.12 -1.14 0.23
CA SER A 19 0.98 -1.26 -0.69
C SER A 19 -0.29 -1.81 -0.05
N GLN A 20 -0.19 -2.61 1.01
CA GLN A 20 -1.36 -3.10 1.76
C GLN A 20 -1.87 -2.03 2.73
N ILE A 21 -0.98 -1.16 3.23
CA ILE A 21 -1.34 -0.08 4.16
C ILE A 21 -2.00 1.07 3.40
N ILE A 22 -1.32 1.60 2.37
CA ILE A 22 -1.81 2.75 1.61
C ILE A 22 -2.66 2.38 0.39
N GLY A 23 -2.91 1.08 0.23
CA GLY A 23 -3.63 0.52 -0.90
C GLY A 23 -2.87 0.57 -2.23
N THR A 24 -3.41 -0.14 -3.20
CA THR A 24 -3.12 0.03 -4.62
C THR A 24 -4.42 0.46 -5.27
N LEU A 25 -4.46 1.67 -5.82
CA LEU A 25 -5.55 2.03 -6.72
C LEU A 25 -5.38 1.16 -7.97
N ALA A 26 -6.40 0.36 -8.29
CA ALA A 26 -6.46 -0.36 -9.56
C ALA A 26 -6.21 0.71 -10.60
N ALA A 27 -5.23 0.47 -11.48
CA ALA A 27 -4.92 1.41 -12.53
C ALA A 27 -6.24 1.69 -13.27
N SER A 28 -6.83 2.87 -13.06
CA SER A 28 -7.83 3.38 -13.97
C SER A 28 -7.19 3.24 -15.34
N PRO A 29 -7.82 2.54 -16.30
CA PRO A 29 -7.20 2.27 -17.59
C PRO A 29 -6.83 3.63 -18.15
N ARG A 30 -5.54 3.99 -18.04
CA ARG A 30 -5.03 5.24 -18.60
C ARG A 30 -5.51 5.19 -20.03
N LYS A 31 -6.35 6.16 -20.42
CA LYS A 31 -6.70 6.41 -21.81
C LYS A 31 -5.37 6.31 -22.56
N LYS A 32 -5.22 5.21 -23.29
CA LYS A 32 -4.11 4.98 -24.21
C LYS A 32 -4.27 6.09 -25.23
N THR A 33 -3.63 7.24 -25.00
CA THR A 33 -3.41 8.19 -26.08
C THR A 33 -2.59 7.39 -27.09
N ALA A 34 -3.25 7.03 -28.18
CA ALA A 34 -2.58 6.40 -29.29
C ALA A 34 -1.45 7.34 -29.75
N ASN A 35 -0.30 6.73 -30.07
CA ASN A 35 0.85 7.27 -30.81
C ASN A 35 1.97 7.84 -29.91
N THR A 36 3.26 7.70 -30.23
CA THR A 36 3.91 7.69 -31.56
C THR A 36 5.21 6.84 -31.47
N ASP A 37 5.57 6.18 -32.57
CA ASP A 37 6.83 5.48 -32.88
C ASP A 37 7.16 4.17 -32.14
N ASN A 38 6.99 3.06 -32.87
CA ASN A 38 7.50 1.76 -32.46
C ASN A 38 9.00 1.68 -32.80
N ASP A 39 9.88 2.08 -31.88
CA ASP A 39 11.25 1.58 -31.91
C ASP A 39 11.26 0.13 -31.42
N ALA A 40 11.64 -0.74 -32.36
CA ALA A 40 11.53 -2.19 -32.28
C ALA A 40 12.56 -2.79 -31.32
N ASP A 41 12.31 -2.69 -30.02
CA ASP A 41 12.89 -3.60 -29.04
C ASP A 41 11.75 -4.13 -28.17
N GLY A 42 11.08 -5.17 -28.70
CA GLY A 42 9.78 -5.70 -28.28
C GLY A 42 9.73 -6.33 -26.88
N LYS A 43 10.12 -5.60 -25.83
CA LYS A 43 9.86 -5.96 -24.44
C LYS A 43 8.59 -5.27 -23.95
N SER A 44 7.45 -5.64 -24.53
CA SER A 44 6.15 -5.40 -23.89
C SER A 44 6.08 -6.31 -22.66
N GLY A 45 6.62 -5.84 -21.54
CA GLY A 45 6.64 -6.56 -20.27
C GLY A 45 5.22 -6.98 -19.86
N ARG A 46 5.10 -8.14 -19.21
CA ARG A 46 3.81 -8.69 -18.75
C ARG A 46 3.00 -7.60 -18.06
N LYS A 47 1.85 -7.26 -18.63
CA LYS A 47 0.82 -6.47 -17.96
C LYS A 47 0.20 -7.35 -16.89
N THR A 48 0.88 -7.47 -15.76
CA THR A 48 0.33 -8.14 -14.59
C THR A 48 -0.77 -7.23 -14.05
N GLU A 49 -2.02 -7.67 -14.16
CA GLU A 49 -3.16 -7.05 -13.48
C GLU A 49 -2.84 -7.01 -11.98
N ALA A 50 -2.49 -5.82 -11.47
CA ALA A 50 -2.07 -5.68 -10.10
C ALA A 50 -3.28 -5.94 -9.18
N PRO A 51 -3.17 -6.82 -8.18
CA PRO A 51 -4.25 -7.01 -7.23
C PRO A 51 -4.61 -5.67 -6.58
N PHE A 52 -5.93 -5.40 -6.53
CA PHE A 52 -6.48 -4.20 -5.91
C PHE A 52 -6.58 -4.40 -4.40
N TYR A 53 -5.82 -3.60 -3.64
CA TYR A 53 -5.94 -3.55 -2.19
C TYR A 53 -6.60 -2.21 -1.82
N PRO A 54 -7.82 -2.22 -1.27
CA PRO A 54 -8.39 -1.02 -0.65
C PRO A 54 -7.41 -0.47 0.39
N PRO A 55 -7.18 0.86 0.42
CA PRO A 55 -6.26 1.45 1.38
C PRO A 55 -6.82 1.33 2.81
N LEU A 56 -6.02 0.78 3.72
CA LEU A 56 -6.30 0.85 5.17
C LEU A 56 -6.18 2.28 5.67
N ILE A 57 -5.17 3.00 5.16
CA ILE A 57 -4.89 4.39 5.49
C ILE A 57 -4.73 5.13 4.15
N PRO A 58 -5.72 5.93 3.71
CA PRO A 58 -5.78 6.50 2.36
C PRO A 58 -4.86 7.72 2.22
N VAL A 59 -3.55 7.52 2.34
CA VAL A 59 -2.52 8.55 2.15
C VAL A 59 -1.55 8.15 1.06
N SER A 60 -0.89 9.13 0.45
CA SER A 60 0.16 8.83 -0.54
C SER A 60 1.38 8.19 0.11
N LYS A 61 2.19 7.49 -0.69
CA LYS A 61 3.49 6.95 -0.27
C LYS A 61 4.40 8.03 0.33
N SER A 62 4.48 9.20 -0.28
CA SER A 62 5.34 10.29 0.21
C SER A 62 4.85 10.80 1.57
N THR A 63 3.54 10.97 1.75
CA THR A 63 2.94 11.34 3.03
C THR A 63 3.25 10.29 4.10
N TRP A 64 3.13 9.00 3.77
CA TRP A 64 3.49 7.91 4.68
C TRP A 64 4.94 7.99 5.13
N TRP A 65 5.89 8.10 4.21
CA TRP A 65 7.31 8.20 4.59
C TRP A 65 7.66 9.46 5.38
N ALA A 66 7.04 10.59 5.05
CA ALA A 66 7.20 11.82 5.81
C ALA A 66 6.68 11.65 7.25
N GLY A 67 5.52 11.00 7.42
CA GLY A 67 4.96 10.71 8.73
C GLY A 67 5.76 9.67 9.54
N VAL A 68 6.38 8.68 8.89
CA VAL A 68 7.33 7.78 9.55
C VAL A 68 8.55 8.56 10.05
N LYS A 69 9.12 9.43 9.20
CA LYS A 69 10.28 10.25 9.55
C LYS A 69 9.97 11.22 10.70
N SER A 70 8.76 11.77 10.76
CA SER A 70 8.33 12.68 11.82
C SER A 70 7.80 11.98 13.08
N GLY A 71 7.71 10.65 13.09
CA GLY A 71 7.16 9.87 14.20
C GLY A 71 5.62 9.86 14.29
N ARG A 72 4.92 10.40 13.28
CA ARG A 72 3.45 10.36 13.18
C ARG A 72 2.93 8.95 12.88
N TYR A 73 3.63 8.17 12.07
CA TYR A 73 3.25 6.80 11.69
C TYR A 73 4.20 5.75 12.27
N PRO A 74 3.76 4.49 12.45
CA PRO A 74 4.60 3.43 12.97
C PRO A 74 5.90 3.23 12.18
N ALA A 75 6.99 2.95 12.87
CA ALA A 75 8.29 2.70 12.26
C ALA A 75 8.29 1.35 11.50
N PRO A 76 8.98 1.26 10.36
CA PRO A 76 9.13 0.00 9.66
C PRO A 76 10.12 -0.94 10.37
N VAL A 77 9.99 -2.21 10.04
CA VAL A 77 10.81 -3.32 10.47
C VAL A 77 11.67 -3.80 9.30
N HIS A 78 12.95 -4.08 9.56
CA HIS A 78 13.95 -4.46 8.56
C HIS A 78 14.59 -5.85 8.76
N HIS A 79 14.22 -6.59 9.82
CA HIS A 79 14.82 -7.91 10.09
C HIS A 79 14.38 -9.03 9.14
N LEU A 80 13.43 -8.77 8.23
CA LEU A 80 12.97 -9.75 7.24
C LEU A 80 13.93 -9.92 6.06
N GLY A 81 14.87 -8.98 5.86
CA GLY A 81 15.89 -9.04 4.81
C GLY A 81 16.39 -7.65 4.41
N GLN A 82 17.60 -7.56 3.84
CA GLN A 82 18.29 -6.29 3.57
C GLN A 82 17.50 -5.28 2.71
N ARG A 83 16.57 -5.75 1.87
CA ARG A 83 15.76 -4.90 0.97
C ARG A 83 14.26 -5.00 1.26
N ILE A 84 13.92 -5.41 2.48
CA ILE A 84 12.53 -5.61 2.91
C ILE A 84 12.18 -4.56 3.95
N THR A 85 11.24 -3.70 3.57
CA THR A 85 10.54 -2.81 4.51
C THR A 85 9.14 -3.38 4.72
N ALA A 86 8.81 -3.65 5.98
CA ALA A 86 7.47 -4.04 6.38
C ALA A 86 7.08 -3.38 7.70
N TRP A 87 5.82 -3.47 8.09
CA TRP A 87 5.30 -2.99 9.36
C TRP A 87 4.63 -4.14 10.09
N LYS A 88 4.71 -4.18 11.42
CA LYS A 88 3.93 -5.18 12.17
C LYS A 88 2.45 -4.89 12.00
N ALA A 89 1.67 -5.95 11.78
CA ALA A 89 0.23 -5.82 11.66
C ALA A 89 -0.41 -5.24 12.94
N GLU A 90 0.15 -5.60 14.10
CA GLU A 90 -0.26 -5.13 15.44
C GLU A 90 -0.07 -3.62 15.59
N ASP A 91 1.11 -3.09 15.24
CA ASP A 91 1.40 -1.65 15.33
C ASP A 91 0.47 -0.81 14.45
N ILE A 92 0.12 -1.33 13.27
CA ILE A 92 -0.82 -0.67 12.35
C ILE A 92 -2.25 -0.68 12.92
N ARG A 93 -2.69 -1.80 13.53
CA ARG A 93 -3.99 -1.86 14.23
C ARG A 93 -4.09 -0.83 15.34
N SER A 94 -3.13 -0.81 16.27
CA SER A 94 -3.12 0.12 17.39
C SER A 94 -3.06 1.58 16.93
N PHE A 95 -2.39 1.84 15.80
CA PHE A 95 -2.38 3.17 15.20
C PHE A 95 -3.77 3.60 14.68
N ILE A 96 -4.48 2.70 13.99
CA ILE A 96 -5.83 2.97 13.46
C ILE A 96 -6.80 3.21 14.62
N GLU A 97 -6.79 2.35 15.62
CA GLU A 97 -7.63 2.44 16.83
C GLU A 97 -7.44 3.79 17.52
N ARG A 98 -6.19 4.14 17.88
CA ARG A 98 -5.86 5.44 18.49
C ARG A 98 -6.23 6.65 17.63
N SER A 99 -6.22 6.51 16.31
CA SER A 99 -6.58 7.59 15.40
C SER A 99 -8.09 7.78 15.26
N SER A 100 -8.90 6.76 15.63
CA SER A 100 -10.36 6.80 15.60
C SER A 100 -10.99 7.35 16.87
N GLU A 101 -10.29 7.30 18.00
CA GLU A 101 -10.76 7.77 19.31
C GLU A 101 -10.63 9.30 19.50
N LYS A 102 -10.20 10.02 18.46
CA LYS A 102 -10.02 11.48 18.44
C LYS A 102 -11.03 12.16 17.54
#